data_AF-A0A2E7MXR9-F1
#
_entry.id   AF-A0A2E7MXR9-F1
#
_cell.length_a   1.000
_cell.length_b   1.000
_cell.length_c   1.000
_cell.angle_alpha   90.00
_cell.angle_beta   90.00
_cell.angle_gamma   90.00
#
_symmetry.space_group_name_H-M   'P 1'
#
loop_
_entity.id
_entity.type
_entity.pdbx_description
1 polymer ?
#
loop_
_entity_poly.entity_id
_entity_poly.type
_entity_poly.pdbx_seq_one_letter_code
_entity_poly.pdbx_strand_id
1 'polypeptide(L)'
;MIKDKKPNPFNVFNIRQVKSPVPYFEYVDLPLKYNLETSLSKWIQSNVKNRYYVGRKVTLDKDNKLSQIITVGFEENRDMSYFMLACPHLKYS
;
A
#
# COMPACT_ATOMS: atom_id res chain seq x y z
N MET A 1 -15.83 -6.87 6.20
CA MET A 1 -17.28 -7.04 5.95
C MET A 1 -17.57 -6.68 4.51
N ILE A 2 -18.08 -7.65 3.75
CA ILE A 2 -18.50 -7.47 2.35
C ILE A 2 -19.80 -6.64 2.38
N LYS A 3 -19.69 -5.30 2.35
CA LYS A 3 -20.85 -4.39 2.35
C LYS A 3 -21.68 -4.49 1.06
N ASP A 4 -21.09 -5.02 -0.02
CA ASP A 4 -21.75 -5.39 -1.28
C ASP A 4 -21.59 -6.88 -1.49
N LYS A 5 -22.66 -7.69 -1.48
CA LYS A 5 -22.63 -9.16 -1.70
C LYS A 5 -21.95 -9.63 -3.00
N LYS A 6 -21.40 -8.73 -3.82
CA LYS A 6 -20.63 -9.04 -5.02
C LYS A 6 -19.18 -9.35 -4.65
N PRO A 7 -18.68 -10.56 -4.90
CA PRO A 7 -17.26 -10.86 -4.70
C PRO A 7 -16.42 -9.97 -5.62
N ASN A 8 -15.37 -9.36 -5.08
CA ASN A 8 -14.40 -8.63 -5.89
C ASN A 8 -13.62 -9.64 -6.76
N PRO A 9 -13.63 -9.53 -8.10
CA PRO A 9 -12.90 -10.45 -8.98
C PRO A 9 -11.43 -10.60 -8.60
N PHE A 10 -10.76 -9.49 -8.23
CA PHE A 10 -9.35 -9.51 -7.83
C PHE A 10 -9.11 -10.29 -6.53
N ASN A 11 -10.08 -10.31 -5.61
CA ASN A 11 -10.00 -11.11 -4.39
C ASN A 11 -10.18 -12.60 -4.71
N VAL A 12 -11.07 -12.96 -5.64
CA VAL A 12 -11.31 -14.36 -6.03
C VAL A 12 -10.05 -14.97 -6.63
N PHE A 13 -9.36 -14.23 -7.50
CA PHE A 13 -8.11 -14.70 -8.11
C PHE A 13 -6.86 -14.44 -7.25
N ASN A 14 -6.99 -13.82 -6.07
CA ASN A 14 -5.88 -13.39 -5.21
C ASN A 14 -4.81 -12.55 -5.95
N ILE A 15 -5.23 -11.75 -6.95
CA ILE A 15 -4.36 -10.90 -7.79
C ILE A 15 -4.43 -9.42 -7.41
N ARG A 16 -5.02 -9.12 -6.25
CA ARG A 16 -5.26 -7.75 -5.83
C ARG A 16 -3.99 -7.02 -5.37
N GLN A 17 -3.09 -7.75 -4.72
CA GLN A 17 -1.74 -7.27 -4.43
C GLN A 17 -0.82 -7.66 -5.59
N VAL A 18 -0.27 -6.67 -6.29
CA VAL A 18 0.69 -6.90 -7.37
C VAL A 18 2.08 -7.15 -6.76
N LYS A 19 2.84 -8.08 -7.34
CA LYS A 19 4.20 -8.44 -6.87
C LYS A 19 5.31 -7.50 -7.34
N SER A 20 5.04 -6.71 -8.37
CA SER A 20 5.98 -5.79 -9.01
C SER A 20 5.38 -4.39 -9.08
N PRO A 21 6.19 -3.32 -8.99
CA PRO A 21 5.72 -1.98 -9.24
C PRO A 21 5.22 -1.86 -10.69
N VAL A 22 4.03 -1.28 -10.83
CA VAL A 22 3.34 -1.00 -12.07
C VAL A 22 3.48 0.50 -12.41
N PRO A 23 3.84 0.89 -13.65
CA PRO A 23 4.15 2.30 -13.97
C PRO A 23 2.99 3.29 -13.80
N TYR A 24 1.74 2.84 -13.99
CA TYR A 24 0.54 3.69 -13.91
C TYR A 24 -0.09 3.73 -12.52
N PHE A 25 0.59 3.19 -11.50
CA PHE A 25 0.16 3.33 -10.11
C PHE A 25 0.67 4.64 -9.51
N GLU A 26 -0.11 5.19 -8.59
CA GLU A 26 0.29 6.31 -7.75
C GLU A 26 1.03 5.79 -6.52
N TYR A 27 2.23 6.30 -6.26
CA TYR A 27 3.12 5.79 -5.22
C TYR A 27 3.32 6.76 -4.06
N VAL A 28 3.38 6.19 -2.86
CA VAL A 28 3.81 6.88 -1.64
C VAL A 28 4.93 6.10 -0.96
N ASP A 29 5.98 6.83 -0.59
CA ASP A 29 7.11 6.29 0.16
C ASP A 29 6.91 6.59 1.65
N LEU A 30 7.05 5.56 2.48
CA LEU A 30 6.84 5.60 3.93
C LEU A 30 8.10 5.13 4.65
N PRO A 31 8.46 5.72 5.80
CA PRO A 31 9.60 5.24 6.59
C PRO A 31 9.35 3.82 7.08
N LEU A 32 10.32 2.92 6.87
CA LEU A 32 10.22 1.53 7.30
C LEU A 32 10.32 1.47 8.84
N LYS A 33 9.21 1.14 9.51
CA LYS A 33 9.18 0.71 10.92
C LYS A 33 8.86 -0.79 10.99
N TYR A 34 9.22 -1.46 12.07
CA TYR A 34 9.05 -2.92 12.23
C TYR A 34 7.61 -3.37 11.91
N ASN A 35 7.49 -4.41 11.07
CA ASN A 35 6.25 -5.10 10.71
C ASN A 35 5.12 -4.26 10.07
N LEU A 36 5.42 -3.08 9.52
CA LEU A 36 4.39 -2.23 8.91
C LEU A 36 3.82 -2.85 7.62
N GLU A 37 4.65 -3.52 6.82
CA GLU A 37 4.29 -4.05 5.48
C GLU A 37 3.03 -4.94 5.50
N THR A 38 2.99 -5.92 6.40
CA THR A 38 1.85 -6.83 6.55
C THR A 38 0.61 -6.10 7.07
N SER A 39 0.79 -5.15 7.98
CA SER A 39 -0.30 -4.36 8.56
C SER A 39 -0.93 -3.44 7.51
N LEU A 40 -0.11 -2.78 6.69
CA LEU A 40 -0.55 -1.98 5.56
C LEU A 40 -1.28 -2.83 4.53
N SER A 41 -0.72 -3.97 4.12
CA SER A 41 -1.39 -4.85 3.14
C SER A 41 -2.76 -5.32 3.64
N LYS A 42 -2.88 -5.75 4.90
CA LYS A 42 -4.16 -6.14 5.51
C LYS A 42 -5.17 -5.00 5.56
N TRP A 43 -4.71 -3.80 5.91
CA TRP A 43 -5.56 -2.61 5.94
C TRP A 43 -6.07 -2.25 4.55
N ILE A 44 -5.20 -2.22 3.54
CA ILE A 44 -5.56 -1.90 2.15
C ILE A 44 -6.51 -2.96 1.58
N GLN A 45 -6.26 -4.23 1.86
CA GLN A 45 -7.14 -5.32 1.44
C GLN A 45 -8.56 -5.17 2.02
N SER A 46 -8.68 -4.67 3.25
CA SER A 46 -9.96 -4.52 3.94
C SER A 46 -10.73 -3.25 3.56
N ASN A 47 -10.03 -2.17 3.19
CA ASN A 47 -10.62 -0.84 3.04
C ASN A 47 -10.69 -0.34 1.58
N VAL A 48 -9.81 -0.83 0.72
CA VAL A 48 -9.78 -0.45 -0.71
C VAL A 48 -10.48 -1.54 -1.55
N LYS A 49 -10.80 -1.27 -2.82
CA LYS A 49 -11.33 -2.28 -3.77
C LYS A 49 -10.39 -2.59 -4.94
N ASN A 50 -9.58 -1.63 -5.39
CA ASN A 50 -8.72 -1.81 -6.56
C ASN A 50 -7.38 -2.49 -6.22
N ARG A 51 -6.53 -2.69 -7.24
CA ARG A 51 -5.21 -3.29 -7.06
C ARG A 51 -4.27 -2.31 -6.37
N TYR A 52 -3.29 -2.88 -5.69
CA TYR A 52 -2.28 -2.13 -4.97
C TYR A 52 -0.95 -2.88 -4.97
N TYR A 53 0.12 -2.15 -4.69
CA TYR A 53 1.47 -2.67 -4.50
C TYR A 53 1.94 -2.29 -3.11
N VAL A 54 2.65 -3.20 -2.44
CA VAL A 54 3.40 -2.91 -1.21
C VAL A 54 4.73 -3.61 -1.35
N GLY A 55 5.83 -2.86 -1.22
CA GLY A 55 7.16 -3.42 -1.27
C GLY A 55 8.19 -2.53 -0.59
N ARG A 56 9.40 -3.06 -0.43
CA ARG A 56 10.52 -2.30 0.14
C ARG A 56 11.35 -1.69 -0.98
N LYS A 57 11.81 -0.48 -0.73
CA LYS A 57 12.71 0.26 -1.61
C LYS A 57 13.88 0.77 -0.76
N VAL A 58 15.07 0.79 -1.34
CA VAL A 58 16.25 1.39 -0.71
C VAL A 58 16.38 2.79 -1.28
N THR A 59 16.52 3.78 -0.41
CA THR A 59 16.77 5.16 -0.78
C THR A 59 18.01 5.68 -0.05
N LEU A 60 18.58 6.76 -0.56
CA LEU A 60 19.57 7.53 0.18
C LEU A 60 18.85 8.54 1.06
N ASP A 61 19.21 8.56 2.33
CA ASP A 61 18.78 9.61 3.26
C ASP A 61 19.62 10.88 3.04
N LYS A 62 19.24 11.99 3.69
CA LYS A 62 19.91 13.30 3.61
C LYS A 62 21.40 13.24 3.97
N ASP A 63 21.79 12.29 4.81
CA ASP A 63 23.19 12.03 5.21
C ASP A 63 23.93 11.07 4.26
N ASN A 64 23.40 10.83 3.06
CA ASN A 64 23.97 9.91 2.08
C ASN A 64 24.11 8.46 2.61
N LYS A 65 23.30 8.10 3.60
CA LYS A 65 23.20 6.75 4.16
C LYS A 65 22.09 5.98 3.47
N LEU A 66 22.32 4.70 3.24
CA LEU A 66 21.28 3.79 2.74
C LEU A 66 20.20 3.63 3.82
N SER A 67 18.96 4.01 3.48
CA SER A 67 17.78 3.81 4.31
C SER A 67 16.77 2.93 3.58
N GLN A 68 16.10 2.07 4.34
CA GLN A 68 15.01 1.25 3.82
C GLN A 68 13.70 1.98 4.04
N ILE A 69 12.89 2.03 2.99
CA ILE A 69 11.55 2.62 2.99
C ILE A 69 10.55 1.59 2.46
N ILE A 70 9.28 1.76 2.83
CA ILE A 70 8.16 1.01 2.26
C ILE A 70 7.51 1.87 1.20
N THR A 71 7.40 1.35 -0.02
CA THR A 71 6.69 1.99 -1.11
C THR A 71 5.34 1.31 -1.27
N VAL A 72 4.26 2.09 -1.23
CA VAL A 72 2.89 1.63 -1.46
C VAL A 72 2.38 2.25 -2.75
N GLY A 73 1.87 1.44 -3.67
CA GLY A 73 1.30 1.87 -4.95
C GLY A 73 -0.20 1.60 -5.03
N PHE A 74 -0.96 2.52 -5.63
CA PHE A 74 -2.41 2.39 -5.82
C PHE A 74 -2.79 2.54 -7.29
N GLU A 75 -3.70 1.70 -7.77
CA GLU A 75 -4.25 1.80 -9.13
C GLU A 75 -5.12 3.04 -9.33
N GLU A 76 -5.78 3.53 -8.27
CA GLU A 76 -6.68 4.69 -8.31
C GLU A 76 -6.20 5.75 -7.32
N ASN A 77 -6.11 7.00 -7.79
CA ASN A 77 -5.65 8.13 -6.96
C ASN A 77 -6.55 8.34 -5.72
N ARG A 78 -7.86 8.13 -5.86
CA ARG A 78 -8.82 8.22 -4.73
C ARG A 78 -8.51 7.24 -3.61
N ASP A 79 -8.02 6.04 -3.96
CA ASP A 79 -7.65 5.03 -2.97
C ASP A 79 -6.38 5.45 -2.21
N MET A 80 -5.42 6.07 -2.91
CA MET A 80 -4.23 6.66 -2.28
C MET A 80 -4.62 7.79 -1.32
N SER A 81 -5.46 8.74 -1.75
CA SER A 81 -5.92 9.84 -0.88
C SER A 81 -6.64 9.30 0.36
N TYR A 82 -7.51 8.30 0.17
CA TYR A 82 -8.20 7.66 1.29
C TYR A 82 -7.25 6.95 2.24
N PHE A 83 -6.25 6.22 1.71
CA PHE A 83 -5.21 5.58 2.50
C PHE A 83 -4.43 6.58 3.36
N MET A 84 -4.00 7.70 2.78
CA MET A 84 -3.24 8.73 3.48
C MET A 84 -4.03 9.39 4.62
N LEU A 85 -5.35 9.51 4.48
CA LEU A 85 -6.21 10.14 5.48
C LEU A 85 -6.70 9.15 6.56
N ALA A 86 -6.97 7.91 6.18
CA ALA A 86 -7.70 6.95 7.02
C ALA A 86 -6.82 5.84 7.63
N CYS A 87 -5.59 5.62 7.16
CA CYS A 87 -4.75 4.55 7.69
C CYS A 87 -4.18 4.93 9.08
N PRO A 88 -4.53 4.20 10.16
CA PRO A 88 -4.08 4.54 11.52
C PRO A 88 -2.57 4.29 11.71
N HIS A 89 -1.97 3.41 10.90
CA HIS A 89 -0.55 3.10 10.95
C HIS A 89 0.34 4.25 10.47
N LEU A 90 -0.23 5.25 9.79
CA LEU A 90 0.50 6.45 9.35
C LEU A 90 0.64 7.51 10.45
N LYS A 91 -0.27 7.54 11.43
CA LYS A 91 -0.33 8.59 12.48
C LYS A 91 0.81 8.53 13.49
N TYR A 92 1.43 7.37 13.69
CA TYR A 92 2.57 7.21 14.60
C TYR A 92 3.90 7.31 13.84
N SER A 93 4.01 8.30 12.95
CA SER A 93 5.26 8.63 12.25
C SER A 93 6.13 9.53 13.10
#